data_AF-A0A377Z364-F1
#
_entry.id   AF-A0A377Z364-F1
#
_cell.length_a   1.000
_cell.length_b   1.000
_cell.length_c   1.000
_cell.angle_alpha   90.00
_cell.angle_beta   90.00
_cell.angle_gamma   90.00
#
_symmetry.space_group_name_H-M   'P 1'
#
loop_
_entity.id
_entity.type
_entity.pdbx_description
1 polymer ?
#
loop_
_entity_poly.entity_id
_entity_poly.type
_entity_poly.pdbx_seq_one_letter_code
_entity_poly.pdbx_strand_id
1 'polypeptide(L)' 'MRTASNLRADAFDVSLLNTIIPKLEIYKLGHASGQPVHRLEKTTTRTSTPAAADTMYDLACELFPDWTPDFDALRQEANQ' A
#
# COMPACT_ATOMS: atom_id res chain seq x y z
N MET A 1 21.04 40.20 21.15
CA MET A 1 21.43 38.77 21.24
C MET A 1 20.44 37.97 20.40
N ARG A 2 20.79 37.60 19.16
CA ARG A 2 19.95 36.79 18.27
C ARG A 2 20.36 35.34 18.42
N THR A 3 19.48 34.48 18.93
CA THR A 3 19.66 33.03 18.93
C THR A 3 19.36 32.54 17.52
N ALA A 4 20.39 32.09 16.79
CA ALA A 4 20.20 31.29 15.60
C ALA A 4 19.59 29.95 16.03
N SER A 5 18.35 29.68 15.64
CA SER A 5 17.75 28.36 15.75
C SER A 5 18.51 27.42 14.82
N ASN A 6 19.34 26.54 15.38
CA ASN A 6 19.97 25.46 14.64
C ASN A 6 18.87 24.52 14.11
N LEU A 7 18.57 24.60 12.81
CA LEU A 7 17.75 23.59 12.13
C LEU A 7 18.59 22.32 12.08
N ARG A 8 18.19 21.33 12.87
CA ARG A 8 18.81 20.01 12.93
C ARG A 8 18.55 19.30 11.60
N ALA A 9 19.62 19.05 10.82
CA ALA A 9 19.55 18.37 9.53
C ALA A 9 19.16 16.87 9.63
N ASP A 10 18.99 16.38 10.85
CA ASP A 10 18.58 15.01 11.22
C ASP A 10 17.07 14.86 11.49
N ALA A 11 16.28 15.94 11.41
CA ALA A 11 14.83 15.87 11.56
C ALA A 11 14.15 15.61 10.21
N PHE A 12 14.04 14.33 9.83
CA PHE A 12 13.17 13.90 8.74
C PHE A 12 11.77 13.61 9.30
N ASP A 13 10.75 14.26 8.72
CA ASP A 13 9.35 13.98 9.03
C ASP A 13 8.94 12.67 8.31
N VAL A 14 9.03 11.57 9.04
CA VAL A 14 8.70 10.23 8.55
C VAL A 14 7.76 9.57 9.55
N SER A 15 6.62 9.14 9.06
CA SER A 15 5.66 8.31 9.80
C SER A 15 5.68 6.87 9.29
N LEU A 16 5.46 5.93 10.20
CA LEU A 16 5.25 4.53 9.84
C LEU A 16 3.80 4.32 9.42
N LEU A 17 3.59 3.66 8.29
CA LEU A 17 2.27 3.21 7.83
C LEU A 17 1.81 1.99 8.64
N ASN A 18 0.52 1.89 8.88
CA ASN A 18 -0.12 0.76 9.54
C ASN A 18 -0.25 -0.45 8.60
N THR A 19 -0.34 -0.22 7.29
CA THR A 19 -0.49 -1.29 6.31
C THR A 19 0.75 -2.19 6.26
N ILE A 20 0.56 -3.48 6.50
CA ILE A 20 1.61 -4.50 6.41
C ILE A 20 1.54 -5.17 5.03
N ILE A 21 2.64 -5.13 4.29
CA ILE A 21 2.79 -5.92 3.05
C ILE A 21 3.33 -7.31 3.42
N PRO A 22 2.52 -8.38 3.34
CA PRO A 22 2.98 -9.71 3.71
C PRO A 22 4.00 -10.24 2.70
N LYS A 23 4.96 -11.04 3.18
CA LYS A 23 5.92 -11.72 2.31
C LYS A 23 5.25 -12.89 1.59
N LEU A 24 4.74 -12.66 0.38
CA LEU A 24 4.09 -13.67 -0.46
C LEU A 24 4.87 -13.91 -1.77
N GLU A 25 4.84 -15.15 -2.29
CA GLU A 25 5.48 -15.48 -3.57
C GLU A 25 4.85 -14.74 -4.76
N ILE A 26 3.58 -14.34 -4.65
CA ILE A 26 2.89 -13.56 -5.69
C ILE A 26 3.60 -12.23 -5.98
N TYR A 27 4.27 -11.62 -4.99
CA TYR A 27 5.03 -10.39 -5.21
C TYR A 27 6.25 -10.62 -6.11
N LYS A 28 6.92 -11.77 -5.95
CA LYS A 28 8.01 -12.16 -6.84
C LYS A 28 7.50 -12.48 -8.24
N LEU A 29 6.34 -13.13 -8.34
CA LEU A 29 5.71 -13.42 -9.63
C LEU A 29 5.30 -12.14 -10.36
N GLY A 30 4.71 -11.17 -9.66
CA GLY A 30 4.40 -9.84 -10.20
C GLY A 30 5.61 -9.14 -10.76
N HIS A 31 6.71 -9.14 -10.01
CA HIS A 31 8.00 -8.62 -10.50
C HIS A 31 8.49 -9.35 -11.76
N ALA A 32 8.55 -10.69 -11.72
CA ALA A 32 9.04 -11.48 -12.84
C ALA A 32 8.19 -11.35 -14.11
N SER A 33 6.89 -11.11 -13.97
CA SER A 33 5.95 -10.92 -15.09
C SER A 33 5.79 -9.46 -15.52
N GLY A 34 6.39 -8.50 -14.81
CA GLY A 34 6.19 -7.07 -15.05
C GLY A 34 4.74 -6.62 -14.86
N GLN A 35 3.96 -7.33 -14.03
CA GLN A 35 2.56 -7.04 -13.77
C GLN A 35 2.35 -6.59 -12.32
N PRO A 36 1.44 -5.64 -12.08
CA PRO A 36 1.08 -5.25 -10.72
C PRO A 36 0.34 -6.40 -10.03
N VAL A 37 0.77 -6.71 -8.82
CA VAL A 37 0.34 -7.89 -8.04
C VAL A 37 -1.16 -7.91 -7.73
N HIS A 38 -1.79 -6.75 -7.57
CA HIS A 38 -3.24 -6.65 -7.35
C HIS A 38 -4.06 -7.15 -8.55
N ARG A 39 -3.48 -7.21 -9.75
CA ARG A 39 -4.13 -7.82 -10.92
C ARG A 39 -3.93 -9.33 -10.99
N LEU A 40 -2.83 -9.83 -10.42
CA LEU A 40 -2.49 -11.25 -10.43
C LEU A 40 -3.21 -12.03 -9.32
N GLU A 41 -3.54 -11.38 -8.21
CA GLU A 41 -4.24 -11.99 -7.10
C GLU A 41 -5.32 -11.06 -6.55
N LYS A 42 -6.51 -11.15 -7.17
CA LYS A 42 -7.72 -10.45 -6.72
C LYS A 42 -8.33 -11.06 -5.46
N THR A 43 -8.27 -12.38 -5.34
CA THR A 43 -8.81 -13.15 -4.22
C THR A 43 -7.81 -14.21 -3.80
N THR A 44 -7.98 -14.75 -2.59
CA THR A 44 -7.11 -15.80 -2.05
C THR A 44 -7.92 -16.85 -1.30
N THR A 45 -7.43 -18.08 -1.28
CA THR A 45 -7.94 -19.16 -0.42
C THR A 45 -7.22 -19.22 0.93
N ARG A 46 -6.17 -18.41 1.13
CA ARG A 46 -5.45 -18.34 2.40
C ARG A 46 -6.34 -17.72 3.47
N THR A 47 -6.27 -18.26 4.68
CA THR A 47 -7.02 -17.74 5.83
C THR A 47 -6.23 -16.73 6.65
N SER A 48 -4.90 -16.82 6.65
CA SER A 48 -4.04 -16.03 7.54
C SER A 48 -3.45 -14.77 6.90
N THR A 49 -3.65 -14.56 5.60
CA THR A 49 -3.11 -13.39 4.89
C THR A 49 -4.11 -12.92 3.83
N PRO A 50 -4.27 -11.59 3.66
CA PRO A 50 -5.12 -11.02 2.62
C PRO A 50 -4.65 -11.40 1.20
N ALA A 51 -5.51 -11.18 0.21
CA ALA A 51 -5.07 -11.18 -1.19
C ALA A 51 -4.18 -9.97 -1.46
N ALA A 52 -3.25 -10.08 -2.42
CA ALA A 52 -2.42 -8.94 -2.80
C ALA A 52 -3.25 -7.72 -3.23
N ALA A 53 -4.41 -7.92 -3.87
CA ALA A 53 -5.32 -6.83 -4.20
C ALA A 53 -5.84 -6.10 -2.96
N ASP A 54 -6.23 -6.82 -1.90
CA ASP A 54 -6.70 -6.21 -0.66
C ASP A 54 -5.58 -5.41 0.02
N THR A 55 -4.36 -5.98 0.11
CA THR A 55 -3.20 -5.29 0.68
C THR A 55 -2.87 -3.99 -0.09
N MET A 56 -2.89 -4.04 -1.42
CA MET A 56 -2.59 -2.86 -2.23
C MET A 56 -3.69 -1.81 -2.15
N TYR A 57 -4.95 -2.22 -1.98
CA TYR A 57 -6.06 -1.31 -1.71
C TYR A 57 -5.87 -0.60 -0.36
N ASP A 58 -5.61 -1.34 0.72
CA ASP A 58 -5.44 -0.76 2.06
C ASP A 58 -4.27 0.25 2.07
N LEU A 59 -3.17 -0.11 1.40
CA LEU A 59 -2.00 0.77 1.23
C LEU A 59 -2.35 2.05 0.45
N ALA A 60 -3.14 1.93 -0.63
CA ALA A 60 -3.52 3.07 -1.44
C ALA A 60 -4.41 4.04 -0.65
N CYS A 61 -5.39 3.53 0.11
CA CYS A 61 -6.26 4.34 0.95
C CYS A 61 -5.50 5.00 2.11
N GLU A 62 -4.49 4.33 2.68
CA GLU A 62 -3.65 4.94 3.72
C GLU A 62 -2.76 6.06 3.18
N LEU A 63 -2.22 5.90 1.97
CA LEU A 63 -1.38 6.91 1.32
C LEU A 63 -2.18 8.10 0.76
N PHE A 64 -3.39 7.84 0.25
CA PHE A 64 -4.23 8.82 -0.44
C PHE A 64 -5.67 8.77 0.09
N PRO A 65 -5.90 9.21 1.35
CA PRO A 65 -7.20 9.07 2.01
C PRO A 65 -8.32 9.77 1.25
N ASP A 66 -8.04 10.91 0.62
CA ASP A 66 -9.03 11.68 -0.16
C ASP A 66 -9.53 10.92 -1.41
N TRP A 67 -8.80 9.91 -1.87
CA TRP A 67 -9.10 9.11 -3.07
C TRP A 67 -9.72 7.76 -2.73
N THR A 68 -9.99 7.48 -1.45
CA THR A 68 -10.66 6.25 -1.00
C THR A 68 -11.95 5.96 -1.79
N PRO A 69 -12.84 6.93 -2.08
CA PRO A 69 -14.04 6.67 -2.87
C PRO A 69 -13.77 6.17 -4.29
N ASP A 70 -12.70 6.65 -4.94
CA ASP A 70 -12.28 6.18 -6.26
C ASP A 70 -11.73 4.75 -6.19
N PHE A 71 -10.96 4.43 -5.15
CA PHE A 71 -10.47 3.07 -4.93
C PHE A 71 -11.59 2.08 -4.60
N ASP A 72 -12.60 2.52 -3.83
CA ASP A 72 -13.81 1.75 -3.56
C ASP A 72 -14.53 1.39 -4.86
N ALA A 73 -14.71 2.36 -5.76
CA ALA A 73 -15.33 2.15 -7.07
C ALA A 73 -14.55 1.13 -7.91
N LEU A 74 -13.23 1.27 -8.02
CA LEU A 74 -12.36 0.33 -8.74
C LEU A 74 -12.45 -1.09 -8.16
N ARG A 75 -12.57 -1.23 -6.84
CA ARG A 75 -12.67 -2.54 -6.17
C ARG A 75 -14.03 -3.20 -6.40
N GLN A 76 -15.09 -2.42 -6.48
CA GLN A 76 -16.43 -2.91 -6.80
C GLN A 76 -16.53 -3.37 -8.26
N GLU A 77 -15.93 -2.65 -9.21
CA GLU A 77 -15.85 -3.07 -10.62
C GLU A 77 -15.04 -4.36 -10.79
N ALA A 78 -13.97 -4.55 -10.02
CA ALA A 78 -13.10 -5.71 -10.15
C ALA A 78 -13.72 -7.04 -9.65
N ASN A 79 -14.80 -6.97 -8.86
CA ASN A 79 -15.53 -8.08 -8.24
C ASN A 79 -16.86 -8.43 -8.95
N GLN A 80 -17.17 -7.74 -10.05
CA GLN A 80 -18.21 -8.11 -11.01
C GLN A 80 -17.63 -9.05 -12.07
#